data_AF-A0A642UY37-F1
#
_entry.id   AF-A0A642UY37-F1
#
_cell.length_a   1.000
_cell.length_b   1.000
_cell.length_c   1.000
_cell.angle_alpha   90.00
_cell.angle_beta   90.00
_cell.angle_gamma   90.00
#
_symmetry.space_group_name_H-M   'P 1'
#
loop_
_entity.id
_entity.type
_entity.pdbx_description
1 polymer ?
#
loop_
_entity_poly.entity_id
_entity_poly.type
_entity_poly.pdbx_seq_one_letter_code
_entity_poly.pdbx_strand_id
1 'polypeptide(L)'
;MNGLKSTSRAADNREKVLILTPIARFYDEYWENLNRLSYPHELIELGFIVPHTAQGDAALRQLEKAVRRVQTGPKKDRFAKVSILRQDTESMGSQSEKDRHALEAQKERRAQMSLARNSLLFSTIAHDTAWVLWLDSDIVETPPTLVQDLARHDKALIVPNCYQRYTDKNGPAVRPYDYNSWQDSDTAQELASKMREDEILVEGYAEMATYRTLMAHLYNADDDVHAEMELDGVGGTALLVKAEVHRDGAMFPPFPFYHLMETEGFAKMAKRLGYQAYGLPNYLIYHYNE
;
A
#
# COMPACT_ATOMS: atom_id res chain seq x y z
N MET A 1 -23.85 7.55 -2.80
CA MET A 1 -24.13 6.32 -3.57
C MET A 1 -24.81 5.32 -2.65
N ASN A 2 -26.13 5.41 -2.44
CA ASN A 2 -26.81 4.80 -1.28
C ASN A 2 -27.03 3.26 -1.33
N GLY A 3 -26.39 2.53 -2.25
CA GLY A 3 -26.60 1.08 -2.43
C GLY A 3 -25.33 0.21 -2.34
N LEU A 4 -24.14 0.80 -2.51
CA LEU A 4 -22.89 0.06 -2.42
C LEU A 4 -22.42 0.04 -0.97
N LYS A 5 -22.12 -1.13 -0.43
CA LYS A 5 -21.64 -1.31 0.94
C LYS A 5 -20.31 -2.05 0.94
N SER A 6 -19.44 -1.66 1.84
CA SER A 6 -18.20 -2.35 2.18
C SER A 6 -18.35 -2.85 3.60
N THR A 7 -18.37 -4.17 3.81
CA THR A 7 -18.74 -4.77 5.09
C THR A 7 -17.76 -5.84 5.56
N SER A 8 -17.90 -6.27 6.81
CA SER A 8 -17.13 -7.37 7.39
C SER A 8 -17.32 -8.74 6.72
N ARG A 9 -18.33 -8.90 5.85
CA ARG A 9 -18.62 -10.14 5.12
C ARG A 9 -18.49 -9.95 3.61
N ALA A 10 -17.38 -9.33 3.19
CA ALA A 10 -17.14 -8.93 1.81
C ALA A 10 -17.37 -10.07 0.79
N ALA A 11 -16.80 -11.26 1.06
CA ALA A 11 -16.93 -12.41 0.17
C ALA A 11 -18.38 -12.93 0.07
N ASP A 12 -19.07 -13.08 1.21
CA ASP A 12 -20.47 -13.56 1.27
C ASP A 12 -21.42 -12.61 0.55
N ASN A 13 -21.17 -11.31 0.67
CA ASN A 13 -21.96 -10.26 0.02
C ASN A 13 -21.54 -10.02 -1.44
N ARG A 14 -20.56 -10.77 -1.96
CA ARG A 14 -20.00 -10.62 -3.30
C ARG A 14 -19.50 -9.20 -3.61
N GLU A 15 -18.88 -8.56 -2.63
CA GLU A 15 -18.35 -7.21 -2.75
C GLU A 15 -17.14 -7.20 -3.70
N LYS A 16 -17.10 -6.27 -4.67
CA LYS A 16 -15.98 -6.19 -5.62
C LYS A 16 -14.74 -5.57 -4.99
N VAL A 17 -13.58 -6.16 -5.28
CA VAL A 17 -12.27 -5.73 -4.77
C VAL A 17 -11.40 -5.31 -5.94
N LEU A 18 -10.86 -4.10 -5.90
CA LEU A 18 -9.87 -3.61 -6.85
C LEU A 18 -8.49 -3.67 -6.20
N ILE A 19 -7.62 -4.55 -6.69
CA ILE A 19 -6.23 -4.65 -6.22
C ILE A 19 -5.34 -3.78 -7.11
N LEU A 20 -4.64 -2.82 -6.50
CA LEU A 20 -3.83 -1.82 -7.19
C LEU A 20 -2.35 -1.96 -6.84
N THR A 21 -1.52 -2.06 -7.87
CA THR A 21 -0.09 -2.35 -7.73
C THR A 21 0.75 -1.48 -8.68
N PRO A 22 1.43 -0.45 -8.17
CA PRO A 22 2.59 0.12 -8.86
C PRO A 22 3.68 -0.93 -8.98
N ILE A 23 4.18 -1.18 -10.21
CA ILE A 23 5.12 -2.27 -10.48
C ILE A 23 6.33 -1.78 -11.27
N ALA A 24 7.46 -1.63 -10.57
CA ALA A 24 8.75 -1.33 -11.20
C ALA A 24 9.51 -2.60 -11.59
N ARG A 25 9.33 -3.69 -10.86
CA ARG A 25 9.93 -5.01 -11.09
C ARG A 25 8.86 -6.09 -10.90
N PHE A 26 8.90 -7.11 -11.75
CA PHE A 26 8.02 -8.26 -11.64
C PHE A 26 8.71 -9.35 -10.80
N TYR A 27 8.03 -9.82 -9.76
CA TYR A 27 8.45 -10.94 -8.92
C TYR A 27 7.48 -12.10 -9.16
N ASP A 28 8.00 -13.29 -9.44
CA ASP A 28 7.17 -14.47 -9.67
C ASP A 28 6.41 -14.83 -8.38
N GLU A 29 7.05 -14.67 -7.23
CA GLU A 29 6.49 -14.94 -5.90
C GLU A 29 5.32 -13.99 -5.57
N TYR A 30 5.41 -12.71 -5.96
CA TYR A 30 4.27 -11.77 -5.86
C TYR A 30 3.08 -12.26 -6.71
N TRP A 31 3.35 -12.67 -7.95
CA TRP A 31 2.29 -13.16 -8.83
C TRP A 31 1.67 -14.48 -8.30
N GLU A 32 2.48 -15.38 -7.77
CA GLU A 32 2.00 -16.60 -7.12
C GLU A 32 1.16 -16.29 -5.87
N ASN A 33 1.62 -15.36 -5.03
CA ASN A 33 0.90 -14.89 -3.85
C ASN A 33 -0.47 -14.32 -4.24
N LEU A 34 -0.52 -13.46 -5.27
CA LEU A 34 -1.76 -12.88 -5.77
C LEU A 34 -2.76 -13.94 -6.28
N ASN A 35 -2.27 -14.98 -6.99
CA ASN A 35 -3.13 -16.06 -7.49
C ASN A 35 -3.57 -17.05 -6.40
N ARG A 36 -2.91 -17.05 -5.23
CA ARG A 36 -3.28 -17.89 -4.09
C ARG A 36 -4.36 -17.26 -3.22
N LEU A 37 -4.73 -16.00 -3.46
CA LEU A 37 -5.82 -15.36 -2.73
C LEU A 37 -7.10 -16.19 -2.89
N SER A 38 -7.76 -16.44 -1.77
CA SER A 38 -8.97 -17.25 -1.67
C SER A 38 -10.24 -16.45 -1.94
N TYR A 39 -10.14 -15.12 -2.03
CA TYR A 39 -11.25 -14.26 -2.42
C TYR A 39 -11.67 -14.60 -3.86
N PRO A 40 -12.97 -14.71 -4.18
CA PRO A 40 -13.39 -15.16 -5.53
C PRO A 40 -12.80 -14.27 -6.63
N HIS A 41 -11.96 -14.82 -7.51
CA HIS A 41 -11.25 -14.06 -8.55
C HIS A 41 -12.20 -13.32 -9.50
N GLU A 42 -13.40 -13.85 -9.71
CA GLU A 42 -14.51 -13.20 -10.44
C GLU A 42 -15.02 -11.89 -9.81
N LEU A 43 -14.63 -11.59 -8.58
CA LEU A 43 -14.92 -10.34 -7.85
C LEU A 43 -13.69 -9.46 -7.71
N ILE A 44 -12.53 -9.91 -8.20
CA ILE A 44 -11.27 -9.17 -8.13
C ILE A 44 -11.00 -8.52 -9.49
N GLU A 45 -10.86 -7.21 -9.48
CA GLU A 45 -10.27 -6.44 -10.58
C GLU A 45 -8.81 -6.11 -10.23
N LEU A 46 -7.91 -6.24 -11.20
CA LEU A 46 -6.50 -5.89 -11.03
C LEU A 46 -6.17 -4.61 -11.79
N GLY A 47 -5.45 -3.71 -11.14
CA GLY A 47 -4.87 -2.51 -11.74
C GLY A 47 -3.37 -2.47 -11.52
N PHE A 48 -2.60 -2.34 -12.61
CA PHE A 48 -1.15 -2.18 -12.57
C PHE A 48 -0.74 -0.85 -13.21
N ILE A 49 0.29 -0.19 -12.67
CA ILE A 49 0.95 0.93 -13.34
C ILE A 49 2.46 0.70 -13.41
N VAL A 50 3.02 0.84 -14.61
CA VAL A 50 4.42 0.53 -14.91
C VAL A 50 5.19 1.80 -15.29
N PRO A 51 6.37 2.07 -14.73
CA PRO A 51 7.18 3.24 -15.10
C PRO A 51 7.78 3.11 -16.51
N HIS A 52 8.01 4.24 -17.18
CA HIS A 52 8.73 4.30 -18.46
C HIS A 52 10.24 4.19 -18.26
N THR A 53 10.71 2.99 -17.92
CA THR A 53 12.14 2.66 -17.78
C THR A 53 12.44 1.29 -18.41
N ALA A 54 13.71 1.00 -18.69
CA ALA A 54 14.11 -0.32 -19.21
C ALA A 54 13.72 -1.47 -18.26
N GLN A 55 13.79 -1.24 -16.95
CA GLN A 55 13.34 -2.20 -15.94
C GLN A 55 11.82 -2.35 -15.96
N GLY A 56 11.07 -1.25 -16.06
CA GLY A 56 9.62 -1.24 -16.22
C GLY A 56 9.17 -1.98 -17.47
N ASP A 57 9.86 -1.82 -18.61
CA ASP A 57 9.58 -2.56 -19.84
C ASP A 57 9.78 -4.07 -19.69
N ALA A 58 10.81 -4.48 -18.93
CA ALA A 58 11.02 -5.88 -18.59
C ALA A 58 9.93 -6.41 -17.65
N ALA A 59 9.49 -5.62 -16.67
CA ALA A 59 8.38 -5.97 -15.79
C ALA A 59 7.05 -6.10 -16.56
N LEU A 60 6.77 -5.17 -17.49
CA LEU A 60 5.57 -5.19 -18.33
C LEU A 60 5.49 -6.49 -19.14
N ARG A 61 6.56 -6.87 -19.84
CA ARG A 61 6.56 -8.11 -20.65
C ARG A 61 6.28 -9.36 -19.81
N GLN A 62 6.82 -9.41 -18.60
CA GLN A 62 6.59 -10.54 -17.68
C GLN A 62 5.15 -10.53 -17.16
N LEU A 63 4.64 -9.36 -16.75
CA LEU A 63 3.28 -9.16 -16.31
C LEU A 63 2.26 -9.55 -17.38
N GLU A 64 2.41 -9.07 -18.62
CA GLU A 64 1.53 -9.41 -19.74
C GLU A 64 1.49 -10.92 -20.01
N LYS A 65 2.66 -11.58 -19.96
CA LYS A 65 2.76 -13.03 -20.11
C LYS A 65 2.02 -13.76 -18.98
N ALA A 66 2.20 -13.31 -17.74
CA ALA A 66 1.57 -13.90 -16.57
C ALA A 66 0.05 -13.72 -16.57
N VAL A 67 -0.43 -12.51 -16.87
CA VAL A 67 -1.85 -12.16 -17.03
C VAL A 67 -2.47 -12.98 -18.15
N ARG A 68 -1.83 -13.06 -19.33
CA ARG A 68 -2.34 -13.85 -20.46
C ARG A 68 -2.52 -15.31 -20.08
N ARG A 69 -1.58 -15.90 -19.33
CA ARG A 69 -1.66 -17.30 -18.87
C ARG A 69 -2.89 -17.53 -17.99
N VAL A 70 -3.18 -16.63 -17.04
CA VAL A 70 -4.33 -16.77 -16.14
C VAL A 70 -5.64 -16.48 -16.88
N GLN A 71 -5.73 -15.37 -17.61
CA GLN A 71 -6.98 -14.96 -18.29
C GLN A 71 -7.39 -15.90 -19.44
N THR A 72 -6.46 -16.68 -20.02
CA THR A 72 -6.77 -17.71 -21.02
C THR A 72 -7.01 -19.10 -20.42
N GLY A 73 -6.69 -19.30 -19.13
CA GLY A 73 -6.88 -20.53 -18.38
C GLY A 73 -8.34 -20.83 -17.99
N PRO A 74 -8.56 -21.72 -17.00
CA PRO A 74 -9.91 -22.08 -16.53
C PRO A 74 -10.68 -20.86 -16.03
N LYS A 75 -11.98 -20.76 -16.36
CA LYS A 75 -12.80 -19.58 -16.01
C LYS A 75 -12.80 -19.23 -14.53
N LYS A 76 -12.78 -20.26 -13.66
CA LYS A 76 -12.78 -20.11 -12.20
C LYS A 76 -11.52 -19.41 -11.64
N ASP A 77 -10.41 -19.43 -12.38
CA ASP A 77 -9.14 -18.87 -11.93
C ASP A 77 -8.93 -17.45 -12.50
N ARG A 78 -9.81 -16.98 -13.40
CA ARG A 78 -9.68 -15.69 -14.08
C ARG A 78 -10.13 -14.55 -13.16
N PHE A 79 -9.38 -13.45 -13.20
CA PHE A 79 -9.79 -12.19 -12.61
C PHE A 79 -10.91 -11.54 -13.43
N ALA A 80 -11.78 -10.79 -12.76
CA ALA A 80 -12.93 -10.12 -13.37
C ALA A 80 -12.50 -9.15 -14.48
N LYS A 81 -11.42 -8.39 -14.22
CA LYS A 81 -10.81 -7.43 -15.15
C LYS A 81 -9.35 -7.24 -14.78
N VAL A 82 -8.50 -6.98 -15.78
CA VAL A 82 -7.11 -6.58 -15.58
C VAL A 82 -6.85 -5.33 -16.41
N SER A 83 -6.36 -4.27 -15.77
CA SER A 83 -5.96 -3.01 -16.40
C SER A 83 -4.47 -2.78 -16.17
N ILE A 84 -3.71 -2.52 -17.24
CA ILE A 84 -2.29 -2.22 -17.15
C ILE A 84 -2.06 -0.84 -17.75
N LEU A 85 -1.55 0.09 -16.95
CA LEU A 85 -1.26 1.46 -17.32
C LEU A 85 0.25 1.67 -17.42
N ARG A 86 0.62 2.65 -18.24
CA ARG A 86 1.98 3.17 -18.33
C ARG A 86 2.02 4.56 -17.70
N GLN A 87 3.05 4.85 -16.93
CA GLN A 87 3.16 6.10 -16.20
C GLN A 87 3.57 7.25 -17.13
N ASP A 88 2.74 8.26 -17.32
CA ASP A 88 3.00 9.35 -18.28
C ASP A 88 4.01 10.42 -17.83
N THR A 89 4.70 10.24 -16.70
CA THR A 89 5.69 11.20 -16.18
C THR A 89 7.12 10.80 -16.57
N GLU A 90 7.96 11.78 -16.92
CA GLU A 90 9.37 11.57 -17.26
C GLU A 90 10.16 10.93 -16.09
N SER A 91 11.04 9.98 -16.41
CA SER A 91 11.90 9.33 -15.41
C SER A 91 13.04 10.28 -15.01
N MET A 92 13.30 10.40 -13.71
CA MET A 92 14.35 11.29 -13.20
C MET A 92 15.74 10.81 -13.63
N GLY A 93 16.52 11.73 -14.23
CA GLY A 93 17.95 11.56 -14.43
C GLY A 93 18.71 11.60 -13.10
N SER A 94 19.82 10.86 -13.01
CA SER A 94 20.66 10.80 -11.81
C SER A 94 21.31 12.15 -11.51
N GLN A 95 21.06 12.74 -10.34
CA GLN A 95 21.84 13.86 -9.82
C GLN A 95 22.15 13.69 -8.34
N SER A 96 23.38 14.04 -7.95
CA SER A 96 23.94 13.88 -6.62
C SER A 96 24.28 15.22 -5.97
N GLU A 97 23.84 15.45 -4.73
CA GLU A 97 24.62 16.16 -3.70
C GLU A 97 24.05 15.86 -2.28
N LYS A 98 24.87 15.24 -1.43
CA LYS A 98 24.45 14.06 -0.65
C LYS A 98 23.40 14.21 0.47
N ASP A 99 23.15 15.38 1.06
CA ASP A 99 22.26 15.45 2.24
C ASP A 99 21.01 16.32 2.01
N ARG A 100 21.16 17.52 1.42
CA ARG A 100 20.00 18.33 1.00
C ARG A 100 19.30 17.75 -0.22
N HIS A 101 20.03 17.12 -1.16
CA HIS A 101 19.35 16.35 -2.21
C HIS A 101 18.77 15.04 -1.67
N ALA A 102 19.20 14.49 -0.52
CA ALA A 102 18.59 13.25 -0.04
C ALA A 102 17.12 13.46 0.37
N LEU A 103 16.82 14.54 1.09
CA LEU A 103 15.43 14.87 1.45
C LEU A 103 14.63 15.35 0.23
N GLU A 104 15.19 16.22 -0.61
CA GLU A 104 14.49 16.69 -1.82
C GLU A 104 14.28 15.56 -2.85
N ALA A 105 15.25 14.67 -3.05
CA ALA A 105 15.08 13.48 -3.89
C ALA A 105 14.06 12.51 -3.28
N GLN A 106 13.96 12.43 -1.96
CA GLN A 106 12.93 11.63 -1.31
C GLN A 106 11.55 12.26 -1.48
N LYS A 107 11.40 13.59 -1.33
CA LYS A 107 10.17 14.33 -1.67
C LYS A 107 9.75 14.04 -3.10
N GLU A 108 10.67 14.17 -4.04
CA GLU A 108 10.41 13.94 -5.45
C GLU A 108 10.01 12.49 -5.75
N ARG A 109 10.72 11.51 -5.18
CA ARG A 109 10.35 10.09 -5.28
C ARG A 109 8.94 9.83 -4.75
N ARG A 110 8.62 10.37 -3.56
CA ARG A 110 7.28 10.24 -2.95
C ARG A 110 6.20 10.94 -3.79
N ALA A 111 6.51 12.09 -4.39
CA ALA A 111 5.60 12.79 -5.30
C ALA A 111 5.31 11.94 -6.55
N GLN A 112 6.33 11.36 -7.18
CA GLN A 112 6.16 10.50 -8.35
C GLN A 112 5.38 9.23 -8.02
N MET A 113 5.66 8.60 -6.88
CA MET A 113 4.88 7.45 -6.40
C MET A 113 3.41 7.83 -6.16
N SER A 114 3.16 8.99 -5.54
CA SER A 114 1.82 9.52 -5.32
C SER A 114 1.06 9.74 -6.63
N LEU A 115 1.71 10.34 -7.63
CA LEU A 115 1.13 10.54 -8.96
C LEU A 115 0.82 9.22 -9.66
N ALA A 116 1.69 8.22 -9.54
CA ALA A 116 1.47 6.89 -10.10
C ALA A 116 0.28 6.18 -9.43
N ARG A 117 0.21 6.18 -8.09
CA ARG A 117 -0.93 5.64 -7.33
C ARG A 117 -2.23 6.36 -7.71
N ASN A 118 -2.24 7.69 -7.73
CA ASN A 118 -3.43 8.47 -8.10
C ASN A 118 -3.89 8.18 -9.53
N SER A 119 -2.97 8.22 -10.50
CA SER A 119 -3.27 7.91 -11.90
C SER A 119 -3.88 6.52 -12.05
N LEU A 120 -3.33 5.53 -11.34
CA LEU A 120 -3.84 4.17 -11.33
C LEU A 120 -5.25 4.10 -10.73
N LEU A 121 -5.44 4.65 -9.52
CA LEU A 121 -6.71 4.67 -8.82
C LEU A 121 -7.82 5.31 -9.66
N PHE A 122 -7.63 6.54 -10.10
CA PHE A 122 -8.67 7.30 -10.79
C PHE A 122 -9.03 6.71 -12.16
N SER A 123 -8.10 6.00 -12.81
CA SER A 123 -8.34 5.35 -14.09
C SER A 123 -9.05 3.99 -13.96
N THR A 124 -9.06 3.39 -12.78
CA THR A 124 -9.51 2.00 -12.60
C THR A 124 -10.65 1.81 -11.60
N ILE A 125 -10.83 2.72 -10.62
CA ILE A 125 -11.93 2.62 -9.67
C ILE A 125 -13.29 2.74 -10.37
N ALA A 126 -14.12 1.72 -10.21
CA ALA A 126 -15.46 1.68 -10.79
C ALA A 126 -16.52 2.11 -9.79
N HIS A 127 -17.72 2.42 -10.27
CA HIS A 127 -18.86 2.82 -9.44
C HIS A 127 -19.33 1.70 -8.49
N ASP A 128 -19.02 0.44 -8.79
CA ASP A 128 -19.41 -0.77 -8.05
C ASP A 128 -18.24 -1.41 -7.28
N THR A 129 -17.05 -0.80 -7.27
CA THR A 129 -15.91 -1.22 -6.43
C THR A 129 -16.23 -1.01 -4.94
N ALA A 130 -16.30 -2.04 -4.12
CA ALA A 130 -16.54 -1.90 -2.69
C ALA A 130 -15.23 -1.67 -1.91
N TRP A 131 -14.15 -2.34 -2.31
CA TRP A 131 -12.86 -2.28 -1.65
C TRP A 131 -11.74 -1.98 -2.64
N VAL A 132 -10.75 -1.21 -2.19
CA VAL A 132 -9.48 -1.02 -2.88
C VAL A 132 -8.39 -1.60 -1.99
N LEU A 133 -7.65 -2.58 -2.49
CA LEU A 133 -6.46 -3.11 -1.83
C LEU A 133 -5.23 -2.58 -2.56
N TRP A 134 -4.50 -1.68 -1.91
CA TRP A 134 -3.14 -1.36 -2.33
C TRP A 134 -2.24 -2.52 -1.94
N LEU A 135 -1.49 -3.05 -2.89
CA LEU A 135 -0.55 -4.15 -2.67
C LEU A 135 0.69 -3.91 -3.52
N ASP A 136 1.81 -3.60 -2.87
CA ASP A 136 3.06 -3.33 -3.56
C ASP A 136 3.63 -4.62 -4.20
N SER A 137 4.33 -4.47 -5.33
CA SER A 137 4.75 -5.60 -6.18
C SER A 137 5.80 -6.53 -5.56
N ASP A 138 6.38 -6.12 -4.44
CA ASP A 138 7.40 -6.81 -3.67
C ASP A 138 6.82 -7.51 -2.43
N ILE A 139 5.50 -7.51 -2.24
CA ILE A 139 4.81 -8.32 -1.22
C ILE A 139 4.58 -9.74 -1.74
N VAL A 140 5.49 -10.63 -1.36
CA VAL A 140 5.60 -11.98 -1.92
C VAL A 140 4.95 -13.07 -1.07
N GLU A 141 4.51 -12.75 0.14
CA GLU A 141 3.83 -13.71 1.00
C GLU A 141 2.76 -13.02 1.85
N THR A 142 1.53 -13.52 1.74
CA THR A 142 0.37 -13.12 2.54
C THR A 142 -0.46 -14.36 2.85
N PRO A 143 -1.26 -14.39 3.93
CA PRO A 143 -2.26 -15.43 4.08
C PRO A 143 -3.23 -15.42 2.88
N PRO A 144 -3.63 -16.58 2.32
CA PRO A 144 -4.61 -16.66 1.22
C PRO A 144 -5.92 -15.91 1.50
N THR A 145 -6.26 -15.73 2.77
CA THR A 145 -7.47 -15.05 3.24
C THR A 145 -7.28 -13.55 3.43
N LEU A 146 -6.17 -12.95 2.99
CA LEU A 146 -5.81 -11.52 3.20
C LEU A 146 -6.99 -10.57 3.07
N VAL A 147 -7.75 -10.64 1.97
CA VAL A 147 -8.86 -9.72 1.72
C VAL A 147 -9.96 -9.91 2.76
N GLN A 148 -10.35 -11.16 3.04
CA GLN A 148 -11.37 -11.49 4.03
C GLN A 148 -10.91 -11.10 5.44
N ASP A 149 -9.66 -11.40 5.77
CA ASP A 149 -9.06 -11.15 7.08
C ASP A 149 -8.94 -9.66 7.37
N LEU A 150 -8.66 -8.82 6.38
CA LEU A 150 -8.66 -7.37 6.54
C LEU A 150 -10.09 -6.80 6.54
N ALA A 151 -10.95 -7.24 5.61
CA ALA A 151 -12.31 -6.72 5.48
C ALA A 151 -13.16 -6.99 6.73
N ARG A 152 -12.94 -8.10 7.44
CA ARG A 152 -13.70 -8.48 8.65
C ARG A 152 -13.68 -7.43 9.76
N HIS A 153 -12.65 -6.59 9.79
CA HIS A 153 -12.49 -5.51 10.78
C HIS A 153 -13.40 -4.31 10.50
N ASP A 154 -14.01 -4.25 9.31
CA ASP A 154 -14.98 -3.22 8.91
C ASP A 154 -14.47 -1.78 9.03
N LYS A 155 -13.15 -1.58 8.98
CA LYS A 155 -12.50 -0.27 9.06
C LYS A 155 -12.47 0.41 7.70
N ALA A 156 -12.44 1.75 7.73
CA ALA A 156 -12.33 2.56 6.52
C ALA A 156 -10.96 2.37 5.84
N LEU A 157 -9.90 2.26 6.64
CA LEU A 157 -8.54 1.96 6.20
C LEU A 157 -7.93 0.97 7.20
N ILE A 158 -7.31 -0.10 6.70
CA ILE A 158 -6.62 -1.09 7.54
C ILE A 158 -5.35 -1.62 6.87
N VAL A 159 -4.25 -1.64 7.62
CA VAL A 159 -2.92 -2.09 7.17
C VAL A 159 -2.40 -3.24 8.04
N PRO A 160 -1.99 -4.39 7.45
CA PRO A 160 -1.24 -5.41 8.17
C PRO A 160 0.21 -4.97 8.42
N ASN A 161 0.89 -5.64 9.34
CA ASN A 161 2.30 -5.36 9.64
C ASN A 161 3.23 -6.03 8.63
N CYS A 162 4.10 -5.24 7.99
CA CYS A 162 4.98 -5.75 6.94
C CYS A 162 6.36 -6.08 7.50
N TYR A 163 6.72 -7.36 7.37
CA TYR A 163 7.99 -7.93 7.78
C TYR A 163 8.77 -8.42 6.55
N GLN A 164 10.01 -8.85 6.76
CA GLN A 164 10.82 -9.47 5.73
C GLN A 164 11.47 -10.72 6.30
N ARG A 165 11.34 -11.85 5.59
CA ARG A 165 12.03 -13.09 5.94
C ARG A 165 13.50 -13.00 5.51
N TYR A 166 14.42 -13.51 6.31
CA TYR A 166 15.83 -13.60 5.95
C TYR A 166 16.48 -14.81 6.67
N THR A 167 17.72 -15.13 6.32
CA THR A 167 18.49 -16.17 7.01
C THR A 167 19.56 -15.52 7.87
N ASP A 168 19.51 -15.76 9.18
CA ASP A 168 20.52 -15.31 10.14
C ASP A 168 21.54 -16.44 10.45
N LYS A 169 22.41 -16.25 11.45
CA LYS A 169 23.41 -17.26 11.85
C LYS A 169 22.79 -18.52 12.47
N ASN A 170 21.54 -18.45 12.93
CA ASN A 170 20.82 -19.51 13.63
C ASN A 170 19.71 -20.15 12.78
N GLY A 171 19.39 -19.59 11.61
CA GLY A 171 18.43 -20.15 10.65
C GLY A 171 17.48 -19.11 10.07
N PRO A 172 16.28 -19.53 9.62
CA PRO A 172 15.25 -18.61 9.15
C PRO A 172 14.80 -17.65 10.26
N ALA A 173 14.76 -16.36 9.94
CA ALA A 173 14.38 -15.27 10.82
C ALA A 173 13.47 -14.26 10.10
N VAL A 174 12.88 -13.33 10.87
CA VAL A 174 12.04 -12.24 10.35
C VAL A 174 12.47 -10.91 10.96
N ARG A 175 12.36 -9.83 10.19
CA ARG A 175 12.64 -8.46 10.65
C ARG A 175 11.54 -7.49 10.21
N PRO A 176 11.26 -6.42 10.97
CA PRO A 176 10.37 -5.35 10.51
C PRO A 176 10.89 -4.72 9.21
N TYR A 177 9.96 -4.38 8.30
CA TYR A 177 10.27 -3.79 7.01
C TYR A 177 9.65 -2.41 6.83
N ASP A 178 8.33 -2.27 7.02
CA ASP A 178 7.61 -1.02 6.77
C ASP A 178 7.44 -0.17 8.04
N TYR A 179 8.11 0.97 8.08
CA TYR A 179 8.06 1.92 9.20
C TYR A 179 7.06 3.07 8.98
N ASN A 180 6.30 3.09 7.88
CA ASN A 180 5.36 4.18 7.57
C ASN A 180 3.99 4.02 8.23
N SER A 181 3.77 2.92 8.98
CA SER A 181 2.57 2.70 9.77
C SER A 181 2.83 3.07 11.24
N TRP A 182 2.25 4.17 11.70
CA TRP A 182 2.55 4.73 13.02
C TRP A 182 1.40 5.53 13.64
N GLN A 183 1.42 5.64 14.98
CA GLN A 183 0.65 6.63 15.75
C GLN A 183 1.47 7.89 15.96
N ASP A 184 0.84 9.05 15.80
CA ASP A 184 1.52 10.34 15.93
C ASP A 184 1.95 10.58 17.39
N SER A 185 2.84 11.53 17.59
CA SER A 185 3.30 11.92 18.92
C SER A 185 3.20 13.43 19.13
N ASP A 186 3.07 13.87 20.38
CA ASP A 186 3.10 15.30 20.72
C ASP A 186 4.41 15.96 20.23
N THR A 187 5.53 15.23 20.29
CA THR A 187 6.83 15.70 19.81
C THR A 187 6.84 15.92 18.30
N ALA A 188 6.26 15.00 17.52
CA ALA A 188 6.16 15.13 16.07
C ALA A 188 5.23 16.29 15.68
N GLN A 189 4.14 16.48 16.42
CA GLN A 189 3.23 17.61 16.22
C GLN A 189 3.89 18.95 16.55
N GLU A 190 4.65 19.02 17.64
CA GLU A 190 5.41 20.22 18.00
C GLU A 190 6.48 20.53 16.95
N LEU A 191 7.18 19.51 16.45
CA LEU A 191 8.16 19.67 15.37
C LEU A 191 7.49 20.21 14.10
N ALA A 192 6.38 19.59 13.67
CA ALA A 192 5.59 20.03 12.52
C ALA A 192 5.15 21.50 12.65
N SER A 193 4.73 21.94 13.84
CA SER A 193 4.28 23.32 14.06
C SER A 193 5.36 24.40 13.84
N LYS A 194 6.64 23.99 13.87
CA LYS A 194 7.81 24.86 13.69
C LYS A 194 8.37 24.81 12.28
N MET A 195 7.86 23.92 11.42
CA MET A 195 8.33 23.71 10.06
C MET A 195 7.70 24.70 9.08
N ARG A 196 8.38 24.94 7.96
CA ARG A 196 7.79 25.68 6.85
C ARG A 196 6.74 24.82 6.13
N GLU A 197 5.79 25.47 5.48
CA GLU A 197 4.64 24.80 4.84
C GLU A 197 5.06 23.76 3.77
N ASP A 198 6.22 23.97 3.12
CA ASP A 198 6.80 23.12 2.08
C ASP A 198 7.71 21.99 2.61
N GLU A 199 7.91 21.91 3.92
CA GLU A 199 8.76 20.90 4.55
C GLU A 199 7.97 19.64 4.90
N ILE A 200 8.65 18.50 4.87
CA ILE A 200 8.04 17.18 5.13
C ILE A 200 8.72 16.48 6.31
N LEU A 201 7.91 15.75 7.07
CA LEU A 201 8.33 14.81 8.11
C LEU A 201 8.28 13.41 7.54
N VAL A 202 9.40 12.72 7.65
CA VAL A 202 9.60 11.37 7.14
C VAL A 202 10.37 10.56 8.16
N GLU A 203 9.88 9.37 8.44
CA GLU A 203 10.58 8.45 9.33
C GLU A 203 11.91 7.97 8.72
N GLY A 204 12.90 7.72 9.57
CA GLY A 204 14.21 7.19 9.18
C GLY A 204 15.34 8.22 9.02
N TYR A 205 15.08 9.51 9.20
CA TYR A 205 16.13 10.54 9.24
C TYR A 205 16.62 10.74 10.68
N ALA A 206 17.87 10.36 10.94
CA ALA A 206 18.48 10.39 12.28
C ALA A 206 18.49 11.78 12.95
N GLU A 207 18.34 12.84 12.16
CA GLU A 207 18.33 14.22 12.63
C GLU A 207 16.98 14.66 13.25
N MET A 208 15.91 13.86 13.10
CA MET A 208 14.58 14.19 13.59
C MET A 208 14.00 13.03 14.42
N ALA A 209 14.13 13.11 15.73
CA ALA A 209 13.48 12.17 16.64
C ALA A 209 11.97 12.51 16.73
N THR A 210 11.17 11.86 15.89
CA THR A 210 9.70 12.04 15.84
C THR A 210 9.00 11.40 17.03
N TYR A 211 9.60 10.38 17.67
CA TYR A 211 8.98 9.59 18.74
C TYR A 211 7.59 9.02 18.40
N ARG A 212 7.31 8.85 17.11
CA ARG A 212 6.11 8.16 16.65
C ARG A 212 6.17 6.70 17.06
N THR A 213 5.02 6.16 17.46
CA THR A 213 4.93 4.74 17.80
C THR A 213 4.82 3.95 16.49
N LEU A 214 5.90 3.29 16.10
CA LEU A 214 5.97 2.51 14.86
C LEU A 214 5.35 1.13 15.06
N MET A 215 4.29 0.82 14.30
CA MET A 215 3.61 -0.48 14.35
C MET A 215 4.57 -1.65 14.07
N ALA A 216 5.58 -1.42 13.25
CA ALA A 216 6.64 -2.37 12.92
C ALA A 216 7.35 -2.96 14.15
N HIS A 217 7.36 -2.25 15.29
CA HIS A 217 8.01 -2.72 16.52
C HIS A 217 7.05 -3.29 17.56
N LEU A 218 5.75 -3.32 17.26
CA LEU A 218 4.72 -3.77 18.20
C LEU A 218 4.31 -5.23 18.01
N TYR A 219 4.86 -5.93 17.02
CA TYR A 219 4.60 -7.35 16.81
C TYR A 219 5.00 -8.16 18.05
N ASN A 220 4.07 -8.98 18.51
CA ASN A 220 4.30 -9.98 19.52
C ASN A 220 3.60 -11.28 19.12
N ALA A 221 4.34 -12.38 19.07
CA ALA A 221 3.84 -13.67 18.60
C ALA A 221 2.77 -14.30 19.51
N ASP A 222 2.75 -13.90 20.79
CA ASP A 222 1.80 -14.42 21.80
C ASP A 222 0.48 -13.62 21.84
N ASP A 223 0.41 -12.47 21.16
CA ASP A 223 -0.75 -11.59 21.16
C ASP A 223 -1.75 -11.96 20.04
N ASP A 224 -2.99 -11.46 20.16
CA ASP A 224 -4.03 -11.70 19.15
C ASP A 224 -3.61 -11.14 17.78
N VAL A 225 -3.64 -12.00 16.75
CA VAL A 225 -3.37 -11.64 15.35
C VAL A 225 -4.34 -10.57 14.82
N HIS A 226 -5.54 -10.50 15.40
CA HIS A 226 -6.59 -9.54 15.06
C HIS A 226 -6.61 -8.31 15.97
N ALA A 227 -5.62 -8.14 16.86
CA ALA A 227 -5.49 -6.91 17.63
C ALA A 227 -5.43 -5.69 16.70
N GLU A 228 -6.24 -4.69 17.00
CA GLU A 228 -6.30 -3.44 16.24
C GLU A 228 -5.60 -2.32 17.00
N MET A 229 -4.92 -1.45 16.27
CA MET A 229 -4.45 -0.16 16.78
C MET A 229 -4.88 0.97 15.86
N GLU A 230 -5.25 2.12 16.41
CA GLU A 230 -5.45 3.32 15.60
C GLU A 230 -4.11 3.77 15.01
N LEU A 231 -4.12 4.34 13.80
CA LEU A 231 -2.94 4.89 13.15
C LEU A 231 -3.19 6.31 12.66
N ASP A 232 -2.13 7.12 12.61
CA ASP A 232 -2.11 8.45 12.02
C ASP A 232 -1.37 8.48 10.67
N GLY A 233 -0.41 7.58 10.49
CA GLY A 233 0.25 7.27 9.22
C GLY A 233 0.06 5.80 8.86
N VAL A 234 -0.05 5.50 7.56
CA VAL A 234 -0.14 4.13 7.02
C VAL A 234 0.92 3.93 5.96
N GLY A 235 1.45 2.71 5.85
CA GLY A 235 2.32 2.31 4.76
C GLY A 235 1.57 1.87 3.51
N GLY A 236 2.31 1.75 2.40
CA GLY A 236 1.78 1.35 1.09
C GLY A 236 1.93 -0.14 0.76
N THR A 237 2.65 -0.90 1.60
CA THR A 237 3.01 -2.30 1.35
C THR A 237 1.79 -3.19 1.10
N ALA A 238 0.85 -3.20 2.05
CA ALA A 238 -0.52 -3.62 1.80
C ALA A 238 -1.47 -2.72 2.60
N LEU A 239 -2.55 -2.25 1.97
CA LEU A 239 -3.51 -1.36 2.62
C LEU A 239 -4.90 -1.57 2.01
N LEU A 240 -5.83 -2.08 2.82
CA LEU A 240 -7.23 -2.23 2.42
C LEU A 240 -8.00 -0.97 2.78
N VAL A 241 -8.71 -0.41 1.80
CA VAL A 241 -9.46 0.85 1.90
C VAL A 241 -10.89 0.62 1.42
N LYS A 242 -11.88 1.07 2.19
CA LYS A 242 -13.26 1.16 1.70
C LYS A 242 -13.30 2.15 0.53
N ALA A 243 -13.83 1.73 -0.61
CA ALA A 243 -13.79 2.54 -1.82
C ALA A 243 -14.49 3.91 -1.69
N GLU A 244 -15.41 4.07 -0.73
CA GLU A 244 -16.01 5.37 -0.39
C GLU A 244 -14.99 6.41 0.06
N VAL A 245 -13.93 6.01 0.78
CA VAL A 245 -12.87 6.91 1.25
C VAL A 245 -12.20 7.61 0.06
N HIS A 246 -11.88 6.86 -1.00
CA HIS A 246 -11.33 7.42 -2.23
C HIS A 246 -12.35 8.26 -3.01
N ARG A 247 -13.63 7.86 -3.01
CA ARG A 247 -14.70 8.62 -3.70
C ARG A 247 -15.02 9.94 -3.02
N ASP A 248 -14.82 10.03 -1.71
CA ASP A 248 -14.94 11.27 -0.94
C ASP A 248 -13.74 12.21 -1.13
N GLY A 249 -12.72 11.76 -1.88
CA GLY A 249 -11.60 12.58 -2.33
C GLY A 249 -10.27 12.28 -1.66
N ALA A 250 -10.20 11.30 -0.75
CA ALA A 250 -8.93 10.89 -0.17
C ALA A 250 -8.03 10.27 -1.26
N MET A 251 -6.85 10.84 -1.45
CA MET A 251 -5.86 10.41 -2.44
C MET A 251 -4.44 10.55 -1.87
N PHE A 252 -3.42 10.13 -2.62
CA PHE A 252 -2.02 10.24 -2.21
C PHE A 252 -1.50 11.63 -2.58
N PRO A 253 -1.31 12.57 -1.65
CA PRO A 253 -0.89 13.93 -2.01
C PRO A 253 0.54 13.91 -2.59
N PRO A 254 0.75 14.37 -3.83
CA PRO A 254 2.07 14.49 -4.44
C PRO A 254 2.81 15.76 -3.98
N PHE A 255 2.28 16.45 -2.99
CA PHE A 255 2.79 17.68 -2.40
C PHE A 255 2.71 17.57 -0.86
N PRO A 256 3.48 18.38 -0.10
CA PRO A 256 3.37 18.44 1.35
C PRO A 256 1.92 18.74 1.80
N PHE A 257 1.35 17.86 2.61
CA PHE A 257 0.02 17.97 3.18
C PHE A 257 0.11 17.74 4.68
N TYR A 258 0.03 18.81 5.48
CA TYR A 258 0.35 18.77 6.91
C TYR A 258 1.75 18.18 7.18
N HIS A 259 2.73 18.56 6.36
CA HIS A 259 4.10 18.03 6.39
C HIS A 259 4.21 16.52 6.09
N LEU A 260 3.16 15.89 5.56
CA LEU A 260 3.15 14.50 5.14
C LEU A 260 3.00 14.42 3.62
N MET A 261 3.39 13.30 3.02
CA MET A 261 3.22 13.03 1.58
C MET A 261 2.82 11.58 1.35
N GLU A 262 2.35 11.26 0.15
CA GLU A 262 2.09 9.88 -0.27
C GLU A 262 1.13 9.15 0.68
N THR A 263 1.48 7.98 1.22
CA THR A 263 0.59 7.13 2.04
C THR A 263 0.29 7.75 3.40
N GLU A 264 1.29 8.38 4.03
CA GLU A 264 1.11 9.11 5.30
C GLU A 264 0.19 10.34 5.10
N GLY A 265 0.39 11.08 4.00
CA GLY A 265 -0.49 12.19 3.62
C GLY A 265 -1.91 11.72 3.29
N PHE A 266 -2.06 10.54 2.69
CA PHE A 266 -3.34 9.91 2.43
C PHE A 266 -4.09 9.57 3.73
N ALA A 267 -3.43 8.97 4.73
CA ALA A 267 -4.03 8.72 6.04
C ALA A 267 -4.51 10.02 6.71
N LYS A 268 -3.69 11.07 6.65
CA LYS A 268 -4.09 12.39 7.14
C LYS A 268 -5.31 12.94 6.41
N MET A 269 -5.37 12.80 5.09
CA MET A 269 -6.48 13.26 4.27
C MET A 269 -7.78 12.52 4.61
N ALA A 270 -7.71 11.19 4.76
CA ALA A 270 -8.82 10.37 5.20
C ALA A 270 -9.32 10.81 6.60
N LYS A 271 -8.41 11.08 7.54
CA LYS A 271 -8.76 11.62 8.87
C LYS A 271 -9.46 12.97 8.80
N ARG A 272 -9.04 13.85 7.89
CA ARG A 272 -9.73 15.15 7.63
C ARG A 272 -11.13 14.98 7.04
N LEU A 273 -11.39 13.87 6.36
CA LEU A 273 -12.72 13.50 5.84
C LEU A 273 -13.58 12.72 6.86
N GLY A 274 -13.07 12.49 8.08
CA GLY A 274 -13.79 11.81 9.15
C GLY A 274 -13.55 10.29 9.24
N TYR A 275 -12.57 9.77 8.50
CA TYR A 275 -12.20 8.35 8.52
C TYR A 275 -10.97 8.10 9.41
N GLN A 276 -11.04 7.10 10.29
CA GLN A 276 -9.90 6.70 11.12
C GLN A 276 -9.19 5.49 10.50
N ALA A 277 -7.86 5.56 10.41
CA ALA A 277 -7.02 4.46 9.95
C ALA A 277 -6.68 3.52 11.12
N TYR A 278 -6.55 2.23 10.80
CA TYR A 278 -6.21 1.18 11.76
C TYR A 278 -5.08 0.30 11.23
N GLY A 279 -4.35 -0.31 12.14
CA GLY A 279 -3.29 -1.27 11.85
C GLY A 279 -3.50 -2.58 12.61
N LEU A 280 -2.93 -3.66 12.06
CA LEU A 280 -2.88 -4.98 12.70
C LEU A 280 -1.43 -5.33 13.04
N PRO A 281 -0.91 -4.97 14.23
CA PRO A 281 0.49 -5.19 14.60
C PRO A 281 0.93 -6.65 14.53
N ASN A 282 0.00 -7.59 14.74
CA ASN A 282 0.29 -9.02 14.82
C ASN A 282 -0.06 -9.81 13.55
N TYR A 283 -0.75 -9.18 12.59
CA TYR A 283 -1.04 -9.79 11.29
C TYR A 283 0.11 -9.51 10.33
N LEU A 284 0.96 -10.51 10.10
CA LEU A 284 2.17 -10.34 9.29
C LEU A 284 1.96 -10.64 7.81
N ILE A 285 2.52 -9.78 6.97
CA ILE A 285 2.78 -10.03 5.55
C ILE A 285 4.28 -9.88 5.28
N TYR A 286 4.78 -10.45 4.18
CA TYR A 286 6.22 -10.44 3.91
C TYR A 286 6.61 -9.79 2.59
N HIS A 287 7.52 -8.83 2.70
CA HIS A 287 8.24 -8.23 1.60
C HIS A 287 9.36 -9.17 1.11
N TYR A 288 9.67 -9.10 -0.19
CA TYR A 288 10.75 -9.83 -0.84
C TYR A 288 12.11 -9.54 -0.18
N ASN A 289 12.94 -10.55 0.03
CA ASN A 289 14.29 -10.34 0.53
C ASN A 289 15.28 -10.21 -0.63
N GLU A 290 15.85 -9.02 -0.79
CA GLU A 290 16.85 -8.72 -1.83
C GLU A 290 18.14 -9.53 -1.68
#